data_AF-A0A4P6ZZR9-F1
#
_entry.id   AF-A0A4P6ZZR9-F1
#
_cell.length_a   1.000
_cell.length_b   1.000
_cell.length_c   1.000
_cell.angle_alpha   90.00
_cell.angle_beta   90.00
_cell.angle_gamma   90.00
#
_symmetry.space_group_name_H-M   'P 1'
#
loop_
_entity.id
_entity.type
_entity.pdbx_description
1 polymer ?
#
loop_
_entity_poly.entity_id
_entity_poly.type
_entity_poly.pdbx_seq_one_letter_code
_entity_poly.pdbx_strand_id
1 'polypeptide(L)'
;MLQCDSYLINRDTLALDPVFVDGYRTRIITKNGEYLSRMSILSLLEESCIRNASTFDGRIKAIRKLMEYPQKTPLLIDTEEEVAACPTLSHIHPECVWIFNHHFHVNVLSGNTSEVVFDNGMSLQVKVSKHVLNNQQQRMYSMMEVYRSKRRNMMIYVERPRTLQK
;
A
#
# COMPACT_ATOMS: atom_id res chain seq x y z
N MET A 1 -2.53 -18.80 20.59
CA MET A 1 -3.34 -17.90 19.76
C MET A 1 -2.57 -17.75 18.46
N LEU A 2 -3.07 -18.27 17.33
CA LEU A 2 -2.38 -18.09 16.05
C LEU A 2 -2.37 -16.59 15.74
N GLN A 3 -1.19 -15.99 15.80
CA GLN A 3 -1.00 -14.58 15.48
C GLN A 3 -1.33 -14.41 13.98
N CYS A 4 -2.29 -13.55 13.65
CA CYS A 4 -2.69 -13.33 12.26
C CYS A 4 -1.51 -12.70 11.49
N ASP A 5 -1.07 -13.32 10.39
CA ASP A 5 0.09 -12.82 9.61
C ASP A 5 -0.08 -11.35 9.16
N SER A 6 -1.32 -10.86 9.11
CA SER A 6 -1.63 -9.46 8.81
C SER A 6 -0.97 -8.46 9.78
N TYR A 7 -0.57 -8.85 10.99
CA TYR A 7 0.18 -7.96 11.91
C TYR A 7 1.55 -7.55 11.36
N LEU A 8 2.10 -8.30 10.40
CA LEU A 8 3.32 -7.94 9.68
C LEU A 8 3.09 -6.82 8.66
N ILE A 9 1.83 -6.44 8.39
CA ILE A 9 1.46 -5.31 7.54
C ILE A 9 1.41 -4.04 8.39
N ASN A 10 2.48 -3.27 8.33
CA ASN A 10 2.71 -2.07 9.13
C ASN A 10 3.76 -1.16 8.43
N ARG A 11 4.27 -0.15 9.13
CA ARG A 11 5.25 0.84 8.63
C ARG A 11 6.63 0.28 8.25
N ASP A 12 6.89 -0.99 8.53
CA ASP A 12 8.13 -1.67 8.13
C ASP A 12 7.92 -2.60 6.94
N THR A 13 6.68 -2.79 6.47
CA THR A 13 6.40 -3.57 5.26
C THR A 13 6.88 -2.81 4.03
N LEU A 14 7.65 -3.48 3.17
CA LEU A 14 8.18 -2.95 1.92
C LEU A 14 7.33 -3.39 0.72
N ALA A 15 6.97 -4.68 0.67
CA ALA A 15 6.17 -5.23 -0.42
C ALA A 15 5.42 -6.51 -0.03
N LEU A 16 4.35 -6.80 -0.77
CA LEU A 16 3.65 -8.08 -0.79
C LEU A 16 3.74 -8.67 -2.19
N ASP A 17 4.34 -9.86 -2.27
CA ASP A 17 4.63 -10.56 -3.50
C ASP A 17 3.90 -11.91 -3.55
N PRO A 18 3.10 -12.21 -4.58
CA PRO A 18 2.37 -13.46 -4.65
C PRO A 18 3.34 -14.62 -4.88
N VAL A 19 3.21 -15.67 -4.06
CA VAL A 19 3.98 -16.91 -4.19
C VAL A 19 3.03 -18.10 -4.18
N PHE A 20 3.46 -19.23 -4.74
CA PHE A 20 2.63 -20.43 -4.85
C PHE A 20 3.46 -21.68 -4.53
N VAL A 21 4.06 -21.70 -3.33
CA VAL A 21 4.97 -22.76 -2.87
C VAL A 21 4.45 -23.31 -1.55
N ASP A 22 4.32 -24.64 -1.42
CA ASP A 22 3.99 -25.35 -0.18
C ASP A 22 2.76 -24.81 0.58
N GLY A 23 1.75 -24.36 -0.15
CA GLY A 23 0.52 -23.78 0.41
C GLY A 23 0.63 -22.32 0.89
N TYR A 24 1.83 -21.72 0.80
CA TYR A 24 2.01 -20.29 0.96
C TYR A 24 1.52 -19.53 -0.27
N ARG A 25 0.94 -18.36 -0.03
CA ARG A 25 0.29 -17.52 -1.03
C ARG A 25 0.89 -16.12 -1.14
N THR A 26 1.63 -15.69 -0.12
CA THR A 26 2.22 -14.35 -0.10
C THR A 26 3.57 -14.38 0.59
N ARG A 27 4.54 -13.72 -0.04
CA ARG A 27 5.80 -13.34 0.55
C ARG A 27 5.70 -11.89 1.02
N ILE A 28 5.85 -11.69 2.32
CA ILE A 28 5.80 -10.40 2.99
C ILE A 28 7.23 -9.94 3.18
N ILE A 29 7.62 -8.90 2.45
CA ILE A 29 8.95 -8.30 2.50
C ILE A 29 8.87 -7.12 3.47
N THR A 30 9.70 -7.11 4.51
CA THR A 30 9.77 -6.04 5.52
C THR A 30 11.20 -5.56 5.69
N LYS A 31 11.41 -4.40 6.32
CA LYS A 31 12.76 -3.93 6.69
C LYS A 31 13.54 -4.91 7.57
N ASN A 32 12.84 -5.79 8.29
CA ASN A 32 13.41 -6.75 9.23
C ASN A 32 13.57 -8.15 8.64
N GLY A 33 13.24 -8.36 7.36
CA GLY A 33 13.33 -9.65 6.69
C GLY A 33 12.07 -10.04 5.91
N GLU A 34 12.11 -11.23 5.33
CA GLU A 34 11.04 -11.81 4.52
C GLU A 34 10.30 -12.91 5.28
N TYR A 35 8.97 -12.95 5.14
CA TYR A 35 8.10 -13.91 5.78
C TYR A 35 7.16 -14.54 4.74
N LEU A 36 6.80 -15.82 4.93
CA LEU A 36 5.81 -16.49 4.08
C LEU A 36 4.49 -16.62 4.83
N SER A 37 3.40 -16.21 4.17
CA SER A 37 2.04 -16.32 4.67
C SER A 37 1.19 -17.24 3.81
N ARG A 38 0.32 -18.02 4.46
CA ARG A 38 -0.73 -18.82 3.78
C ARG A 38 -1.94 -17.98 3.38
N MET A 39 -2.04 -16.76 3.90
CA MET A 39 -3.07 -15.79 3.51
C MET A 39 -2.76 -15.22 2.13
N SER A 40 -3.81 -14.89 1.38
CA SER A 40 -3.64 -14.14 0.13
C SER A 40 -3.29 -12.68 0.43
N ILE A 41 -2.67 -11.99 -0.53
CA ILE A 41 -2.41 -10.54 -0.43
C ILE A 41 -3.69 -9.77 -0.10
N LEU A 42 -4.80 -10.07 -0.79
CA LEU A 42 -6.07 -9.39 -0.53
C LEU A 42 -6.60 -9.66 0.88
N SER A 43 -6.44 -10.88 1.39
CA SER A 43 -6.82 -11.21 2.77
C SER A 43 -5.93 -10.47 3.78
N LEU A 44 -4.62 -10.38 3.54
CA LEU A 44 -3.70 -9.62 4.41
C LEU A 44 -4.06 -8.14 4.45
N LEU A 45 -4.35 -7.54 3.29
CA LEU A 45 -4.74 -6.14 3.18
C LEU A 45 -6.12 -5.88 3.80
N GLU A 46 -7.09 -6.77 3.61
CA GLU A 46 -8.42 -6.67 4.23
C GLU A 46 -8.32 -6.70 5.76
N GLU A 47 -7.66 -7.71 6.33
CA GLU A 47 -7.48 -7.80 7.78
C GLU A 47 -6.73 -6.58 8.33
N SER A 48 -5.74 -6.07 7.59
CA SER A 48 -5.01 -4.86 8.00
C SER A 48 -5.86 -3.59 7.94
N CYS A 49 -6.79 -3.51 6.99
CA CYS A 49 -7.79 -2.44 6.97
C CYS A 49 -8.75 -2.57 8.16
N ILE A 50 -9.23 -3.80 8.46
CA ILE A 50 -10.18 -4.07 9.55
C ILE A 50 -9.58 -3.68 10.89
N ARG A 51 -8.32 -4.04 11.16
CA ARG A 51 -7.60 -3.59 12.37
C ARG A 51 -7.54 -2.06 12.48
N ASN A 52 -7.53 -1.36 11.34
CA ASN A 52 -7.56 0.09 11.23
C ASN A 52 -8.98 0.63 10.98
N ALA A 53 -10.00 -0.05 11.52
CA ALA A 53 -11.41 0.35 11.54
C ALA A 53 -12.04 0.68 10.16
N SER A 54 -11.64 -0.04 9.11
CA SER A 54 -12.24 0.10 7.77
C SER A 54 -12.11 -1.21 6.97
N THR A 55 -12.74 -1.31 5.81
CA THR A 55 -12.50 -2.42 4.87
C THR A 55 -11.58 -1.99 3.72
N PHE A 56 -10.97 -2.96 3.03
CA PHE A 56 -10.21 -2.73 1.80
C PHE A 56 -11.09 -2.04 0.76
N ASP A 57 -12.28 -2.57 0.51
CA ASP A 57 -13.21 -2.03 -0.48
C ASP A 57 -13.67 -0.61 -0.13
N GLY A 58 -13.92 -0.33 1.15
CA GLY A 58 -14.27 1.00 1.63
C GLY A 58 -13.17 2.02 1.31
N ARG A 59 -11.92 1.68 1.60
CA ARG A 59 -10.75 2.52 1.30
C ARG A 59 -10.54 2.69 -0.21
N ILE A 60 -10.58 1.61 -0.99
CA ILE A 60 -10.45 1.68 -2.45
C ILE A 60 -11.55 2.54 -3.08
N LYS A 61 -12.80 2.39 -2.65
CA LYS A 61 -13.94 3.19 -3.14
C LYS A 61 -13.77 4.67 -2.82
N ALA A 62 -13.32 5.00 -1.61
CA ALA A 62 -13.05 6.38 -1.21
C ALA A 62 -11.94 7.01 -2.06
N ILE A 63 -10.80 6.32 -2.22
CA ILE A 63 -9.67 6.84 -3.01
C ILE A 63 -10.01 6.96 -4.48
N ARG A 64 -10.75 6.01 -5.08
CA ARG A 64 -11.24 6.11 -6.46
C ARG A 64 -12.01 7.40 -6.71
N LYS A 65 -12.91 7.76 -5.78
CA LYS A 65 -13.73 8.96 -5.88
C LYS A 65 -12.93 10.23 -5.60
N LEU A 66 -12.02 10.19 -4.63
CA LEU A 66 -11.26 11.36 -4.21
C LEU A 66 -10.17 11.74 -5.22
N MET A 67 -9.52 10.74 -5.82
CA MET A 67 -8.33 10.94 -6.66
C MET A 67 -8.60 10.69 -8.15
N GLU A 68 -9.81 10.30 -8.52
CA GLU A 68 -10.17 9.94 -9.91
C GLU A 68 -9.29 8.80 -10.46
N TYR A 69 -9.02 7.80 -9.62
CA TYR A 69 -8.12 6.68 -9.88
C TYR A 69 -8.90 5.38 -10.08
N PRO A 70 -9.61 5.17 -11.22
CA PRO A 70 -10.53 4.04 -11.38
C PRO A 70 -9.82 2.67 -11.36
N GLN A 71 -8.60 2.62 -11.89
CA GLN A 71 -7.82 1.40 -12.01
C GLN A 71 -6.52 1.47 -11.20
N LYS A 72 -6.09 0.29 -10.74
CA LYS A 72 -4.87 0.08 -9.95
C LYS A 72 -4.71 1.12 -8.84
N THR A 73 -5.82 1.37 -8.14
CA THR A 73 -5.94 2.40 -7.12
C THR A 73 -5.00 2.09 -5.95
N PRO A 74 -4.20 3.05 -5.46
CA PRO A 74 -3.45 2.87 -4.22
C PRO A 74 -4.40 2.72 -3.03
N LEU A 75 -3.93 2.05 -1.99
CA LEU A 75 -4.65 1.77 -0.76
C LEU A 75 -4.00 2.53 0.38
N LEU A 76 -4.77 3.34 1.09
CA LEU A 76 -4.38 3.95 2.36
C LEU A 76 -4.80 3.01 3.49
N ILE A 77 -3.88 2.25 4.06
CA ILE A 77 -4.13 1.12 4.97
C ILE A 77 -4.30 1.61 6.41
N ASP A 78 -3.31 2.35 6.90
CA ASP A 78 -3.28 2.91 8.25
C ASP A 78 -3.10 4.43 8.13
N THR A 79 -4.08 5.16 8.64
CA THR A 79 -4.10 6.62 8.56
C THR A 79 -3.32 7.31 9.66
N GLU A 80 -3.07 6.63 10.79
CA GLU A 80 -2.31 7.17 11.90
C GLU A 80 -0.81 6.95 11.71
N GLU A 81 -0.41 5.74 11.30
CA GLU A 81 0.98 5.41 11.00
C GLU A 81 1.37 5.72 9.54
N GLU A 82 0.46 6.34 8.77
CA GLU A 82 0.63 6.69 7.35
C GLU A 82 1.11 5.52 6.47
N VAL A 83 0.53 4.33 6.67
CA VAL A 83 0.83 3.15 5.86
C VAL A 83 -0.06 3.12 4.64
N ALA A 84 0.56 3.11 3.46
CA ALA A 84 -0.10 3.02 2.17
C ALA A 84 0.66 2.07 1.24
N ALA A 85 -0.05 1.51 0.27
CA ALA A 85 0.55 0.64 -0.74
C ALA A 85 -0.09 0.86 -2.11
N CYS A 86 0.66 0.60 -3.18
CA CYS A 86 0.16 0.66 -4.54
C CYS A 86 0.33 -0.69 -5.27
N PRO A 87 -0.67 -1.11 -6.06
CA PRO A 87 -0.57 -2.36 -6.81
C PRO A 87 0.19 -2.15 -8.13
N THR A 88 1.00 -3.12 -8.57
CA THR A 88 1.69 -3.07 -9.86
C THR A 88 0.76 -3.38 -11.04
N LEU A 89 -0.22 -4.25 -10.81
CA LEU A 89 -1.24 -4.69 -11.76
C LEU A 89 -2.65 -4.41 -11.21
N SER A 90 -3.68 -4.96 -11.86
CA SER A 90 -5.00 -5.00 -11.23
C SER A 90 -4.92 -5.83 -9.94
N HIS A 91 -5.57 -5.41 -8.86
CA HIS A 91 -5.53 -6.13 -7.57
C HIS A 91 -6.11 -7.55 -7.62
N ILE A 92 -6.92 -7.86 -8.64
CA ILE A 92 -7.42 -9.21 -8.92
C ILE A 92 -6.46 -10.06 -9.77
N HIS A 93 -5.38 -9.48 -10.28
CA HIS A 93 -4.41 -10.21 -11.10
C HIS A 93 -3.54 -11.10 -10.20
N PRO A 94 -3.32 -12.38 -10.52
CA PRO A 94 -2.62 -13.33 -9.65
C PRO A 94 -1.15 -12.95 -9.40
N GLU A 95 -0.50 -12.28 -10.36
CA GLU A 95 0.89 -11.76 -10.23
C GLU A 95 0.95 -10.32 -9.70
N CYS A 96 -0.14 -9.78 -9.14
CA CYS A 96 -0.14 -8.42 -8.64
C CYS A 96 0.70 -8.31 -7.37
N VAL A 97 1.74 -7.48 -7.44
CA VAL A 97 2.58 -7.10 -6.31
C VAL A 97 2.07 -5.80 -5.72
N TRP A 98 2.12 -5.67 -4.39
CA TRP A 98 1.84 -4.41 -3.71
C TRP A 98 3.12 -3.84 -3.13
N ILE A 99 3.42 -2.57 -3.43
CA ILE A 99 4.62 -1.88 -2.97
C ILE A 99 4.20 -0.81 -1.97
N PHE A 100 4.84 -0.79 -0.81
CA PHE A 100 4.49 0.11 0.30
C PHE A 100 5.18 1.47 0.14
N ASN A 101 4.70 2.46 0.89
CA ASN A 101 5.09 3.87 0.83
C ASN A 101 6.49 4.18 1.40
N HIS A 102 7.47 3.36 1.04
CA HIS A 102 8.87 3.63 1.22
C HIS A 102 9.47 4.23 -0.04
N HIS A 103 10.57 4.96 0.12
CA HIS A 103 11.35 5.39 -1.03
C HIS A 103 11.99 4.16 -1.69
N PHE A 104 11.89 4.13 -3.02
CA PHE A 104 12.48 3.08 -3.84
C PHE A 104 12.86 3.64 -5.20
N HIS A 105 13.88 3.05 -5.78
CA HIS A 105 14.31 3.26 -7.15
C HIS A 105 13.92 2.09 -8.04
N VAL A 106 13.87 2.34 -9.34
CA VAL A 106 13.47 1.33 -10.32
C VAL A 106 14.55 1.17 -11.38
N ASN A 107 15.08 -0.05 -11.48
CA ASN A 107 16.01 -0.47 -12.51
C ASN A 107 15.24 -1.23 -13.62
N VAL A 108 15.64 -1.03 -14.87
CA VAL A 108 15.09 -1.81 -15.99
C VAL A 108 15.95 -3.07 -16.12
N LEU A 109 15.33 -4.25 -16.05
CA LEU A 109 16.04 -5.52 -16.23
C LEU A 109 15.96 -5.98 -17.69
N SER A 110 14.75 -6.25 -18.18
CA SER A 110 14.52 -6.67 -19.57
C SER A 110 13.05 -6.54 -19.96
N GLY A 111 12.78 -6.13 -21.20
CA GLY A 111 11.42 -6.02 -21.73
C GLY A 111 10.48 -5.23 -20.81
N ASN A 112 9.41 -5.89 -20.35
CA ASN A 112 8.43 -5.33 -19.41
C ASN A 112 8.67 -5.78 -17.96
N THR A 113 9.93 -6.05 -17.59
CA THR A 113 10.34 -6.46 -16.24
C THR A 113 11.27 -5.42 -15.65
N SER A 114 11.02 -5.06 -14.39
CA SER A 114 11.81 -4.09 -13.64
C SER A 114 12.15 -4.62 -12.26
N GLU A 115 13.19 -4.05 -11.67
CA GLU A 115 13.57 -4.30 -10.29
C GLU A 115 13.25 -3.05 -9.46
N VAL A 116 12.56 -3.26 -8.34
CA VAL A 116 12.32 -2.25 -7.31
C VAL A 116 13.39 -2.43 -6.25
N VAL A 117 14.15 -1.38 -5.96
CA VAL A 117 15.23 -1.39 -4.95
C VAL A 117 14.90 -0.35 -3.89
N PHE A 118 14.76 -0.81 -2.64
CA PHE A 118 14.52 0.05 -1.48
C PHE A 118 15.84 0.58 -0.90
N ASP A 119 15.76 1.67 -0.12
CA ASP A 119 16.94 2.33 0.47
C ASP A 119 17.76 1.41 1.39
N ASN A 120 17.13 0.38 1.97
CA ASN A 120 17.81 -0.61 2.81
C ASN A 120 18.50 -1.73 2.01
N GLY A 121 18.57 -1.61 0.68
CA GLY A 121 19.19 -2.57 -0.23
C GLY A 121 18.32 -3.78 -0.56
N MET A 122 17.14 -3.94 0.05
CA MET A 122 16.21 -4.99 -0.35
C MET A 122 15.65 -4.69 -1.75
N SER A 123 15.44 -5.74 -2.54
CA SER A 123 14.87 -5.60 -3.86
C SER A 123 13.88 -6.71 -4.20
N LEU A 124 13.01 -6.44 -5.18
CA LEU A 124 12.17 -7.45 -5.80
C LEU A 124 12.00 -7.17 -7.30
N GLN A 125 11.90 -8.26 -8.07
CA GLN A 125 11.59 -8.19 -9.48
C GLN A 125 10.08 -8.20 -9.69
N VAL A 126 9.61 -7.36 -10.61
CA VAL A 126 8.19 -7.23 -10.94
C VAL A 126 8.02 -7.19 -12.46
N LYS A 127 7.02 -7.92 -12.97
CA LYS A 127 6.72 -8.05 -14.41
C LYS A 127 5.93 -6.85 -14.95
N VAL A 128 6.40 -5.65 -14.63
CA VAL A 128 5.88 -4.39 -15.18
C VAL A 128 7.04 -3.45 -15.55
N SER A 129 6.80 -2.52 -16.47
CA SER A 129 7.80 -1.51 -16.83
C SER A 129 8.07 -0.51 -15.72
N LYS A 130 9.26 0.10 -15.77
CA LYS A 130 9.64 1.24 -14.93
C LYS A 130 8.62 2.37 -14.95
N HIS A 131 8.03 2.64 -16.11
CA HIS A 131 7.00 3.67 -16.23
C HIS A 131 5.76 3.37 -15.38
N VAL A 132 5.29 2.10 -15.38
CA VAL A 132 4.15 1.69 -14.54
C VAL A 132 4.48 1.88 -13.07
N LEU A 133 5.67 1.48 -12.62
CA LEU A 133 6.07 1.60 -11.21
C LEU A 133 6.18 3.05 -10.76
N ASN A 134 6.83 3.90 -11.55
CA ASN A 134 6.95 5.33 -11.26
C ASN A 134 5.57 6.00 -11.17
N ASN A 135 4.64 5.68 -12.09
CA ASN A 135 3.28 6.21 -12.04
C ASN A 135 2.55 5.76 -10.76
N GLN A 136 2.71 4.49 -10.35
CA GLN A 136 2.06 3.98 -9.15
C GLN A 136 2.63 4.57 -7.86
N GLN A 137 3.94 4.81 -7.83
CA GLN A 137 4.61 5.55 -6.77
C GLN A 137 4.06 6.99 -6.67
N GLN A 138 4.01 7.71 -7.80
CA GLN A 138 3.51 9.08 -7.86
C GLN A 138 2.03 9.19 -7.44
N ARG A 139 1.17 8.28 -7.90
CA ARG A 139 -0.25 8.24 -7.53
C ARG A 139 -0.44 7.95 -6.04
N MET A 140 0.36 7.05 -5.47
CA MET A 140 0.34 6.76 -4.04
C MET A 140 0.75 7.98 -3.21
N TYR A 141 1.88 8.62 -3.53
CA TYR A 141 2.31 9.81 -2.79
C TYR A 141 1.36 10.99 -2.97
N SER A 142 0.79 11.19 -4.16
CA SER A 142 -0.27 12.19 -4.40
C SER A 142 -1.49 11.95 -3.51
N MET A 143 -1.95 10.69 -3.42
CA MET A 143 -3.05 10.30 -2.53
C MET A 143 -2.74 10.60 -1.06
N MET A 144 -1.54 10.24 -0.61
CA MET A 144 -1.10 10.50 0.76
C MET A 144 -1.05 11.99 1.08
N GLU A 145 -0.53 12.81 0.15
CA GLU A 145 -0.44 14.26 0.36
C GLU A 145 -1.82 14.94 0.42
N VAL A 146 -2.76 14.52 -0.44
CA VAL A 146 -4.15 14.98 -0.37
C VAL A 146 -4.79 14.59 0.98
N TYR A 147 -4.55 13.36 1.44
CA TYR A 147 -5.04 12.92 2.75
C TYR A 147 -4.46 13.76 3.90
N ARG A 148 -3.13 13.95 3.92
CA ARG A 148 -2.42 14.78 4.92
C ARG A 148 -2.96 16.21 4.95
N SER A 149 -3.14 16.82 3.79
CA SER A 149 -3.68 18.17 3.66
C SER A 149 -5.10 18.27 4.25
N LYS A 150 -5.98 17.28 3.99
CA LYS A 150 -7.33 17.24 4.57
C LYS A 150 -7.30 17.05 6.08
N ARG A 151 -6.47 16.14 6.58
CA ARG A 151 -6.29 15.86 8.02
C ARG A 151 -5.81 17.11 8.75
N ARG A 152 -4.79 17.81 8.20
CA ARG A 152 -4.28 19.08 8.72
C ARG A 152 -5.36 20.16 8.77
N ASN A 153 -6.12 20.33 7.68
CA ASN A 153 -7.22 21.30 7.64
C ASN A 153 -8.30 20.98 8.68
N MET A 154 -8.66 19.71 8.85
CA MET A 154 -9.62 19.28 9.87
C MET A 154 -9.14 19.60 11.29
N MET A 155 -7.86 19.36 11.60
CA MET A 155 -7.29 19.73 12.92
C MET A 155 -7.42 21.23 13.20
N ILE A 156 -7.12 22.08 12.19
CA ILE A 156 -7.30 23.53 12.31
C ILE A 156 -8.76 23.91 12.61
N TYR A 157 -9.74 23.22 12.02
CA TYR A 157 -11.16 23.47 12.32
C TYR A 157 -11.57 23.07 13.74
N VAL A 158 -10.96 22.02 14.31
CA VAL A 158 -11.24 21.56 15.68
C VAL A 158 -10.64 22.52 16.71
N GLU A 159 -9.47 23.12 16.42
CA GLU A 159 -8.77 24.04 17.33
C GLU A 159 -9.36 25.45 17.36
N ARG A 160 -10.15 25.86 16.37
CA ARG A 160 -10.81 27.17 16.39
C ARG A 160 -12.00 27.16 17.36
N PRO A 161 -12.04 28.03 18.39
CA PRO A 161 -13.20 28.13 19.26
C PRO A 161 -14.42 28.50 18.41
N ARG A 162 -15.51 27.74 18.59
CA ARG A 162 -16.81 28.07 17.99
C ARG A 162 -17.32 29.36 18.63
N THR A 163 -16.92 30.51 18.12
CA THR A 163 -17.59 31.76 18.45
C THR A 163 -18.99 31.70 17.82
N LEU A 164 -19.99 31.40 18.64
CA LEU A 164 -21.39 31.64 18.32
C LEU A 164 -21.54 33.13 18.03
N GLN A 165 -21.71 33.50 16.76
CA GLN A 165 -22.22 34.82 16.42
C GLN A 165 -23.64 34.90 16.97
N LYS A 166 -23.83 35.81 17.94
CA LYS A 166 -25.14 36.21 18.47
C LYS A 166 -25.86 37.12 17.49
#